data_AF-A0A6L4AB84-F1
#
_entry.id   AF-A0A6L4AB84-F1
#
_cell.length_a   1.000
_cell.length_b   1.000
_cell.length_c   1.000
_cell.angle_alpha   90.00
_cell.angle_beta   90.00
_cell.angle_gamma   90.00
#
_symmetry.space_group_name_H-M   'P 1'
#
loop_
_entity.id
_entity.type
_entity.pdbx_description
1 polymer ?
#
loop_
_entity_poly.entity_id
_entity_poly.type
_entity_poly.pdbx_seq_one_letter_code
_entity_poly.pdbx_strand_id
1 'polypeptide(L)'
;MPQTRREALSTTSRLLLYRPKYKRRRTYPMAILVMKFGGTSVGNANAVRQVLEITQKETQKWDNVVVVTSAIGGITNSLVKLVEHAAKHDFNGPYGVKHQLDALRVRHQQAAQEFMNVHDHADELDKVDVHIDTLLEELFGTCEEIAAAGGADSRLNDAAMSMGERLMVGILAAIMRVNGIPAQPVDASKVIVTDRRFQNAQPDFAPSRANAKKIIGPLLEQKQVPIVTGYIGATPEGQITTLGRGGSEYSATYLGSLIDANDVWIWTDVNGVMSADPRKIKEAKVIDMISYQEVSEFAHFGAKVLHPRCVEPLMGPHIPLRVCNTFNPDHPGTRINSASAGKPKHLSAVTSIDGLLVFAPSNAVPSTPGLPSMTDLASQVLEKVLLQAAPPVITVNAHAGHLLCYVIPTTARRTANQESLAALQEAFAEAYPNGEWRVEPIAIVAAIGVVDVQQTMQVLTAVKSVRANLLALGHGSPACCLLALPPDQAPRVVKRLHSLAVSVQANLPYAENDPAAPAAIPAIPNNRRRKNTRPNKRGNPPHRVIPL
;
A
#
# COMPACT_ATOMS: atom_id res chain seq x y z
N MET A 1 -21.69 -54.06 16.48
CA MET A 1 -21.17 -52.79 17.03
C MET A 1 -19.70 -52.64 16.67
N PRO A 2 -19.41 -51.99 15.53
CA PRO A 2 -18.19 -51.21 15.40
C PRO A 2 -18.49 -49.84 14.78
N GLN A 3 -18.12 -48.76 15.48
CA GLN A 3 -18.07 -47.41 14.92
C GLN A 3 -16.77 -46.78 15.40
N THR A 4 -15.88 -46.46 14.48
CA THR A 4 -14.90 -45.36 14.59
C THR A 4 -14.15 -45.23 13.26
N ARG A 5 -13.82 -43.97 12.92
CA ARG A 5 -13.08 -43.49 11.74
C ARG A 5 -13.84 -43.32 10.44
N ARG A 6 -14.48 -42.16 10.33
CA ARG A 6 -14.45 -41.29 9.13
C ARG A 6 -15.02 -39.93 9.52
N GLU A 7 -14.16 -38.96 9.81
CA GLU A 7 -14.40 -37.52 9.67
C GLU A 7 -13.20 -36.74 10.24
N ALA A 8 -12.27 -36.36 9.36
CA ALA A 8 -11.29 -35.30 9.59
C ALA A 8 -10.50 -35.03 8.28
N LEU A 9 -11.19 -34.66 7.20
CA LEU A 9 -10.55 -34.11 6.01
C LEU A 9 -11.42 -32.98 5.44
N SER A 10 -10.76 -31.85 5.19
CA SER A 10 -11.20 -30.65 4.45
C SER A 10 -12.03 -29.59 5.20
N THR A 11 -11.35 -28.79 6.02
CA THR A 11 -11.84 -27.43 6.38
C THR A 11 -10.91 -26.32 5.87
N THR A 12 -9.72 -26.65 5.34
CA THR A 12 -8.70 -25.67 4.92
C THR A 12 -8.73 -25.30 3.43
N SER A 13 -9.66 -25.83 2.64
CA SER A 13 -9.75 -25.58 1.18
C SER A 13 -10.96 -24.73 0.75
N ARG A 14 -11.70 -24.14 1.70
CA ARG A 14 -12.89 -23.31 1.39
C ARG A 14 -12.69 -21.80 1.48
N LEU A 15 -11.51 -21.29 1.87
CA LEU A 15 -11.27 -19.84 1.98
C LEU A 15 -10.76 -19.14 0.70
N LEU A 16 -10.55 -19.86 -0.42
CA LEU A 16 -9.94 -19.29 -1.63
C LEU A 16 -10.86 -19.21 -2.87
N LEU A 17 -12.18 -19.42 -2.72
CA LEU A 17 -13.12 -19.38 -3.85
C LEU A 17 -14.39 -18.56 -3.61
N TYR A 18 -14.36 -17.57 -2.71
CA TYR A 18 -15.39 -16.54 -2.73
C TYR A 18 -15.06 -15.51 -3.82
N ARG A 19 -15.48 -15.80 -5.05
CA ARG A 19 -15.62 -14.79 -6.11
C ARG A 19 -17.00 -14.14 -5.96
N PRO A 20 -17.14 -12.98 -5.30
CA PRO A 20 -18.40 -12.25 -5.40
C PRO A 20 -18.61 -11.94 -6.89
N LYS A 21 -19.76 -12.34 -7.43
CA LYS A 21 -20.20 -11.93 -8.77
C LYS A 21 -20.42 -10.42 -8.73
N TYR A 22 -19.37 -9.64 -8.99
CA TYR A 22 -19.48 -8.20 -9.24
C TYR A 22 -20.23 -8.01 -10.57
N LYS A 23 -21.57 -8.05 -10.50
CA LYS A 23 -22.40 -7.47 -11.54
C LYS A 23 -22.34 -5.96 -11.35
N ARG A 24 -21.72 -5.25 -12.29
CA ARG A 24 -21.73 -3.79 -12.37
C ARG A 24 -23.18 -3.28 -12.33
N ARG A 25 -23.64 -2.84 -11.16
CA ARG A 25 -24.72 -1.85 -11.05
C ARG A 25 -24.02 -0.53 -10.72
N ARG A 26 -23.83 0.32 -11.73
CA ARG A 26 -23.36 1.70 -11.52
C ARG A 26 -24.34 2.37 -10.57
N THR A 27 -23.85 2.79 -9.40
CA THR A 27 -24.56 3.68 -8.48
C THR A 27 -24.45 5.13 -8.94
N TYR A 28 -23.38 5.49 -9.65
CA TYR A 28 -23.18 6.81 -10.26
C TYR A 28 -23.03 6.71 -11.80
N PRO A 29 -23.84 7.44 -12.57
CA PRO A 29 -23.75 7.46 -14.03
C PRO A 29 -22.56 8.28 -14.57
N MET A 30 -21.91 9.08 -13.71
CA MET A 30 -20.85 10.04 -14.07
C MET A 30 -19.44 9.52 -13.77
N ALA A 31 -18.42 10.10 -14.42
CA ALA A 31 -17.02 9.75 -14.24
C ALA A 31 -16.43 10.41 -12.97
N ILE A 32 -15.92 9.61 -12.04
CA ILE A 32 -15.40 10.08 -10.74
C ILE A 32 -13.88 9.84 -10.65
N LEU A 33 -13.12 10.89 -10.33
CA LEU A 33 -11.70 10.81 -9.97
C LEU A 33 -11.53 11.00 -8.47
N VAL A 34 -10.76 10.13 -7.82
CA VAL A 34 -10.27 10.35 -6.45
C VAL A 34 -8.80 10.75 -6.51
N MET A 35 -8.45 11.90 -5.94
CA MET A 35 -7.07 12.38 -5.84
C MET A 35 -6.62 12.39 -4.38
N LYS A 36 -5.46 11.83 -4.08
CA LYS A 36 -4.84 11.90 -2.76
C LYS A 36 -3.62 12.78 -2.80
N PHE A 37 -3.50 13.73 -1.87
CA PHE A 37 -2.29 14.55 -1.70
C PHE A 37 -1.58 14.16 -0.39
N GLY A 38 -0.29 13.83 -0.47
CA GLY A 38 0.53 13.50 0.70
C GLY A 38 0.96 14.71 1.53
N GLY A 39 1.52 14.48 2.72
CA GLY A 39 1.91 15.56 3.63
C GLY A 39 2.97 16.52 3.07
N THR A 40 3.83 16.07 2.15
CA THR A 40 4.75 16.95 1.41
C THR A 40 4.02 17.81 0.37
N SER A 41 2.93 17.29 -0.20
CA SER A 41 2.08 17.99 -1.17
C SER A 41 1.15 19.03 -0.52
N VAL A 42 1.00 18.99 0.80
CA VAL A 42 0.29 20.02 1.59
C VAL A 42 1.18 20.62 2.69
N GLY A 43 2.50 20.55 2.50
CA GLY A 43 3.48 20.91 3.53
C GLY A 43 3.76 22.41 3.67
N ASN A 44 3.45 23.20 2.64
CA ASN A 44 3.69 24.65 2.56
C ASN A 44 2.78 25.31 1.51
N ALA A 45 2.76 26.65 1.49
CA ALA A 45 2.03 27.48 0.54
C ALA A 45 2.17 27.02 -0.92
N ASN A 46 3.40 26.82 -1.40
CA ASN A 46 3.63 26.47 -2.81
C ASN A 46 3.01 25.11 -3.14
N ALA A 47 3.13 24.15 -2.23
CA ALA A 47 2.54 22.83 -2.40
C ALA A 47 1.00 22.91 -2.44
N VAL A 48 0.38 23.66 -1.53
CA VAL A 48 -1.09 23.86 -1.53
C VAL A 48 -1.56 24.60 -2.78
N ARG A 49 -0.78 25.55 -3.31
CA ARG A 49 -1.09 26.22 -4.59
C ARG A 49 -1.09 25.23 -5.75
N GLN A 50 -0.15 24.29 -5.80
CA GLN A 50 -0.18 23.19 -6.77
C GLN A 50 -1.40 22.29 -6.61
N VAL A 51 -1.79 21.95 -5.36
CA VAL A 51 -3.01 21.18 -5.10
C VAL A 51 -4.26 21.88 -5.65
N LEU A 52 -4.36 23.20 -5.48
CA LEU A 52 -5.44 24.02 -6.01
C LEU A 52 -5.46 23.99 -7.55
N GLU A 53 -4.34 24.27 -8.20
CA GLU A 53 -4.20 24.28 -9.66
C GLU A 53 -4.54 22.91 -10.28
N ILE A 54 -4.03 21.83 -9.68
CA ILE A 54 -4.32 20.45 -10.08
C ILE A 54 -5.82 20.17 -9.95
N THR A 55 -6.42 20.52 -8.81
CA THR A 55 -7.84 20.27 -8.56
C THR A 55 -8.72 21.05 -9.54
N GLN A 56 -8.40 22.32 -9.80
CA GLN A 56 -9.11 23.16 -10.77
C GLN A 56 -9.03 22.60 -12.19
N LYS A 57 -7.86 22.10 -12.60
CA LYS A 57 -7.65 21.50 -13.92
C LYS A 57 -8.46 20.22 -14.09
N GLU A 58 -8.51 19.38 -13.06
CA GLU A 58 -9.18 18.08 -13.14
C GLU A 58 -10.71 18.18 -12.96
N THR A 59 -11.24 19.18 -12.25
CA THR A 59 -12.69 19.45 -12.20
C THR A 59 -13.28 19.89 -13.56
N GLN A 60 -12.45 20.36 -14.49
CA GLN A 60 -12.86 20.67 -15.87
C GLN A 60 -12.92 19.42 -16.76
N LYS A 61 -12.22 18.34 -16.40
CA LYS A 61 -12.10 17.11 -17.21
C LYS A 61 -12.95 15.97 -16.69
N TRP A 62 -13.13 15.90 -15.39
CA TRP A 62 -13.90 14.85 -14.71
C TRP A 62 -15.25 15.40 -14.28
N ASP A 63 -16.29 14.58 -14.42
CA ASP A 63 -17.62 14.99 -13.95
C ASP A 63 -17.64 15.27 -12.45
N ASN A 64 -16.83 14.53 -11.69
CA ASN A 64 -16.68 14.68 -10.26
C ASN A 64 -15.25 14.41 -9.82
N VAL A 65 -14.78 15.20 -8.86
CA VAL A 65 -13.48 15.02 -8.21
C VAL A 65 -13.71 14.88 -6.70
N VAL A 66 -13.00 13.94 -6.08
CA VAL A 66 -12.90 13.79 -4.64
C VAL A 66 -11.45 13.94 -4.24
N VAL A 67 -11.17 14.76 -3.23
CA VAL A 67 -9.82 14.98 -2.72
C VAL A 67 -9.68 14.29 -1.37
N VAL A 68 -8.60 13.54 -1.18
CA VAL A 68 -8.17 12.99 0.10
C VAL A 68 -6.86 13.67 0.50
N THR A 69 -6.77 14.20 1.72
CA THR A 69 -5.56 14.90 2.18
C THR A 69 -4.97 14.26 3.43
N SER A 70 -3.64 14.22 3.48
CA SER A 70 -2.89 14.00 4.72
C SER A 70 -2.83 15.30 5.55
N ALA A 71 -2.30 15.20 6.77
CA ALA A 71 -1.93 16.35 7.60
C ALA A 71 -0.84 17.22 6.94
N ILE A 72 -0.73 18.49 7.36
CA ILE A 72 0.41 19.35 7.00
C ILE A 72 1.72 18.68 7.44
N GLY A 73 2.75 18.76 6.58
CA GLY A 73 4.05 18.14 6.84
C GLY A 73 4.63 18.45 8.23
N GLY A 74 4.91 17.42 9.02
CA GLY A 74 5.50 17.53 10.35
C GLY A 74 4.50 17.60 11.52
N ILE A 75 3.21 17.79 11.28
CA ILE A 75 2.17 17.82 12.33
C ILE A 75 2.08 16.49 13.09
N THR A 76 2.16 15.37 12.37
CA THR A 76 2.18 14.02 12.97
C THR A 76 3.26 13.89 14.06
N ASN A 77 4.46 14.45 13.85
CA ASN A 77 5.52 14.41 14.85
C ASN A 77 5.23 15.34 16.04
N SER A 78 4.56 16.47 15.81
CA SER A 78 4.11 17.35 16.88
C SER A 78 3.05 16.68 17.74
N LEU A 79 2.10 15.94 17.14
CA LEU A 79 1.06 15.21 17.88
C LEU A 79 1.66 14.10 18.76
N VAL A 80 2.68 13.38 18.26
CA VAL A 80 3.40 12.39 19.07
C VAL A 80 4.05 13.05 20.30
N LYS A 81 4.73 14.18 20.12
CA LYS A 81 5.32 14.93 21.25
C LYS A 81 4.24 15.41 22.22
N LEU A 82 3.14 15.93 21.72
CA LEU A 82 2.03 16.41 22.53
C LEU A 82 1.47 15.30 23.44
N VAL A 83 1.30 14.09 22.90
CA VAL A 83 0.93 12.89 23.68
C VAL A 83 1.98 12.55 24.75
N GLU A 84 3.27 12.62 24.41
CA GLU A 84 4.36 12.37 25.38
C GLU A 84 4.37 13.39 26.52
N HIS A 85 4.11 14.67 26.24
CA HIS A 85 4.01 15.71 27.27
C HIS A 85 2.77 15.52 28.14
N ALA A 86 1.61 15.18 27.55
CA ALA A 86 0.39 14.86 28.29
C ALA A 86 0.60 13.69 29.26
N ALA A 87 1.24 12.60 28.81
CA ALA A 87 1.55 11.44 29.64
C ALA A 87 2.50 11.76 30.81
N LYS A 88 3.33 12.82 30.69
CA LYS A 88 4.22 13.30 31.75
C LYS A 88 3.60 14.39 32.62
N HIS A 89 2.30 14.67 32.46
CA HIS A 89 1.59 15.78 33.11
C HIS A 89 2.20 17.17 32.85
N ASP A 90 2.92 17.34 31.75
CA ASP A 90 3.53 18.62 31.39
C ASP A 90 2.58 19.49 30.55
N PHE A 91 1.59 20.10 31.22
CA PHE A 91 0.59 20.94 30.55
C PHE A 91 1.04 22.39 30.33
N ASN A 92 1.83 22.94 31.26
CA ASN A 92 2.18 24.37 31.29
C ASN A 92 3.68 24.64 31.11
N GLY A 93 4.51 23.61 30.88
CA GLY A 93 5.94 23.80 30.62
C GLY A 93 6.20 24.55 29.30
N PRO A 94 7.44 25.01 29.07
CA PRO A 94 7.81 25.77 27.87
C PRO A 94 7.64 25.00 26.55
N TYR A 95 7.55 23.67 26.63
CA TYR A 95 7.23 22.79 25.51
C TYR A 95 6.01 21.89 25.80
N GLY A 96 5.24 22.22 26.84
CA GLY A 96 4.11 21.42 27.32
C GLY A 96 2.89 21.50 26.41
N VAL A 97 1.82 20.80 26.81
CA VAL A 97 0.59 20.62 25.99
C VAL A 97 0.04 21.94 25.46
N LYS A 98 -0.15 22.96 26.31
CA LYS A 98 -0.74 24.25 25.88
C LYS A 98 0.12 24.96 24.84
N HIS A 99 1.43 25.04 25.06
CA HIS A 99 2.35 25.64 24.10
C HIS A 99 2.32 24.92 22.74
N GLN A 100 2.21 23.59 22.74
CA GLN A 100 2.10 22.83 21.50
C GLN A 100 0.76 23.04 20.80
N LEU A 101 -0.35 23.14 21.54
CA LEU A 101 -1.65 23.49 20.97
C LEU A 101 -1.65 24.90 20.36
N ASP A 102 -1.06 25.89 21.03
CA ASP A 102 -0.92 27.24 20.48
C ASP A 102 -0.07 27.24 19.20
N ALA A 103 1.03 26.48 19.18
CA ALA A 103 1.86 26.34 17.99
C ALA A 103 1.11 25.64 16.84
N LEU A 104 0.28 24.64 17.14
CA LEU A 104 -0.60 24.01 16.16
C LEU A 104 -1.62 25.03 15.63
N ARG A 105 -2.28 25.80 16.49
CA ARG A 105 -3.24 26.84 16.12
C ARG A 105 -2.63 27.84 15.15
N VAL A 106 -1.55 28.50 15.57
CA VAL A 106 -0.86 29.53 14.78
C VAL A 106 -0.47 28.99 13.41
N ARG A 107 0.10 27.78 13.35
CA ARG A 107 0.54 27.18 12.10
C ARG A 107 -0.61 26.91 11.13
N HIS A 108 -1.75 26.43 11.63
CA HIS A 108 -2.93 26.13 10.82
C HIS A 108 -3.65 27.41 10.35
N GLN A 109 -3.72 28.43 11.23
CA GLN A 109 -4.25 29.75 10.86
C GLN A 109 -3.39 30.43 9.78
N GLN A 110 -2.06 30.39 9.92
CA GLN A 110 -1.15 30.94 8.91
C GLN A 110 -1.33 30.27 7.55
N ALA A 111 -1.47 28.93 7.51
CA ALA A 111 -1.72 28.20 6.27
C ALA A 111 -3.03 28.64 5.59
N ALA A 112 -4.05 29.02 6.34
CA ALA A 112 -5.30 29.56 5.81
C ALA A 112 -5.12 31.00 5.28
N GLN A 113 -4.46 31.86 6.04
CA GLN A 113 -4.24 33.28 5.73
C GLN A 113 -3.32 33.50 4.51
N GLU A 114 -2.47 32.53 4.15
CA GLU A 114 -1.66 32.60 2.93
C GLU A 114 -2.49 32.67 1.63
N PHE A 115 -3.75 32.21 1.67
CA PHE A 115 -4.64 32.13 0.52
C PHE A 115 -5.91 32.97 0.68
N MET A 116 -6.13 33.50 1.88
CA MET A 116 -7.33 34.25 2.22
C MET A 116 -6.93 35.57 2.88
N ASN A 117 -7.30 36.70 2.27
CA ASN A 117 -7.13 37.99 2.89
C ASN A 117 -8.32 38.31 3.82
N VAL A 118 -8.03 39.03 4.92
CA VAL A 118 -9.00 39.32 5.99
C VAL A 118 -10.12 40.25 5.53
N HIS A 119 -9.91 41.03 4.47
CA HIS A 119 -10.91 41.99 4.00
C HIS A 119 -11.99 41.34 3.13
N ASP A 120 -11.60 40.46 2.22
CA ASP A 120 -12.50 39.83 1.24
C ASP A 120 -13.06 38.49 1.73
N HIS A 121 -12.42 37.87 2.73
CA HIS A 121 -12.71 36.50 3.14
C HIS A 121 -12.87 36.33 4.67
N ALA A 122 -13.25 37.40 5.38
CA ALA A 122 -13.47 37.38 6.84
C ALA A 122 -14.37 36.21 7.27
N ASP A 123 -15.54 36.04 6.66
CA ASP A 123 -16.50 34.99 7.02
C ASP A 123 -15.94 33.56 6.84
N GLU A 124 -15.06 33.33 5.85
CA GLU A 124 -14.44 32.02 5.66
C GLU A 124 -13.28 31.80 6.64
N LEU A 125 -12.50 32.84 6.93
CA LEU A 125 -11.46 32.79 7.97
C LEU A 125 -12.05 32.51 9.35
N ASP A 126 -13.16 33.15 9.71
CA ASP A 126 -13.86 32.91 10.98
C ASP A 126 -14.34 31.46 11.10
N LYS A 127 -14.88 30.88 10.02
CA LYS A 127 -15.26 29.46 10.00
C LYS A 127 -14.06 28.53 10.17
N VAL A 128 -12.92 28.88 9.58
CA VAL A 128 -11.68 28.12 9.73
C VAL A 128 -11.16 28.21 11.16
N ASP A 129 -11.19 29.39 11.77
CA ASP A 129 -10.76 29.59 13.16
C ASP A 129 -11.65 28.80 14.12
N VAL A 130 -12.98 28.86 13.97
CA VAL A 130 -13.92 28.04 14.75
C VAL A 130 -13.64 26.54 14.58
N HIS A 131 -13.36 26.09 13.36
CA HIS A 131 -13.00 24.69 13.08
C HIS A 131 -11.71 24.27 13.77
N ILE A 132 -10.67 25.09 13.72
CA ILE A 132 -9.38 24.85 14.39
C ILE A 132 -9.59 24.77 15.91
N ASP A 133 -10.26 25.78 16.48
CA ASP A 133 -10.44 25.90 17.93
C ASP A 133 -11.24 24.73 18.50
N THR A 134 -12.33 24.34 17.84
CA THR A 134 -13.14 23.17 18.22
C THR A 134 -12.29 21.89 18.29
N LEU A 135 -11.42 21.66 17.29
CA LEU A 135 -10.58 20.47 17.25
C LEU A 135 -9.44 20.51 18.26
N LEU A 136 -8.89 21.69 18.56
CA LEU A 136 -7.86 21.85 19.58
C LEU A 136 -8.42 21.67 20.99
N GLU A 137 -9.66 22.09 21.25
CA GLU A 137 -10.37 21.78 22.49
C GLU A 137 -10.58 20.27 22.66
N GLU A 138 -11.00 19.57 21.60
CA GLU A 138 -11.12 18.10 21.61
C GLU A 138 -9.77 17.41 21.86
N LEU A 139 -8.69 17.90 21.22
CA LEU A 139 -7.35 17.39 21.43
C LEU A 139 -6.85 17.66 22.85
N PHE A 140 -7.17 18.81 23.44
CA PHE A 140 -6.85 19.12 24.83
C PHE A 140 -7.54 18.15 25.78
N GLY A 141 -8.84 17.90 25.60
CA GLY A 141 -9.57 16.89 26.39
C GLY A 141 -8.96 15.49 26.26
N THR A 142 -8.51 15.12 25.05
CA THR A 142 -7.77 13.86 24.82
C THR A 142 -6.46 13.83 25.63
N CYS A 143 -5.74 14.95 25.74
CA CYS A 143 -4.54 15.04 26.57
C CYS A 143 -4.84 14.88 28.05
N GLU A 144 -5.96 15.43 28.54
CA GLU A 144 -6.40 15.26 29.92
C GLU A 144 -6.74 13.79 30.21
N GLU A 145 -7.41 13.09 29.29
CA GLU A 145 -7.65 11.64 29.41
C GLU A 145 -6.33 10.84 29.46
N ILE A 146 -5.36 11.17 28.59
CA ILE A 146 -4.04 10.53 28.56
C ILE A 146 -3.30 10.72 29.89
N ALA A 147 -3.33 11.94 30.43
CA ALA A 147 -2.71 12.26 31.70
C ALA A 147 -3.37 11.50 32.85
N ALA A 148 -4.71 11.47 32.90
CA ALA A 148 -5.47 10.75 33.92
C ALA A 148 -5.20 9.23 33.90
N ALA A 149 -4.96 8.66 32.71
CA ALA A 149 -4.62 7.25 32.54
C ALA A 149 -3.14 6.92 32.80
N GLY A 150 -2.27 7.93 32.99
CA GLY A 150 -0.82 7.74 33.14
C GLY A 150 -0.11 7.34 31.84
N GLY A 151 -0.74 7.57 30.68
CA GLY A 151 -0.23 7.19 29.37
C GLY A 151 -1.34 6.97 28.34
N ALA A 152 -0.98 7.07 27.05
CA ALA A 152 -1.94 6.89 25.96
C ALA A 152 -2.08 5.41 25.60
N ASP A 153 -3.29 4.86 25.75
CA ASP A 153 -3.65 3.59 25.14
C ASP A 153 -3.78 3.73 23.60
N SER A 154 -3.98 2.62 22.89
CA SER A 154 -4.09 2.67 21.42
C SER A 154 -5.26 3.52 20.91
N ARG A 155 -6.36 3.60 21.67
CA ARG A 155 -7.56 4.39 21.32
C ARG A 155 -7.27 5.89 21.42
N LEU A 156 -6.68 6.32 22.54
CA LEU A 156 -6.30 7.71 22.79
C LEU A 156 -5.23 8.17 21.80
N ASN A 157 -4.28 7.29 21.46
CA ASN A 157 -3.33 7.56 20.40
C ASN A 157 -4.01 7.78 19.04
N ASP A 158 -4.95 6.93 18.64
CA ASP A 158 -5.68 7.11 17.38
C ASP A 158 -6.47 8.44 17.36
N ALA A 159 -7.13 8.78 18.47
CA ALA A 159 -7.84 10.05 18.62
C ALA A 159 -6.91 11.25 18.46
N ALA A 160 -5.79 11.29 19.20
CA ALA A 160 -4.81 12.37 19.13
C ALA A 160 -4.17 12.47 17.72
N MET A 161 -3.78 11.34 17.14
CA MET A 161 -3.10 11.31 15.83
C MET A 161 -4.03 11.71 14.68
N SER A 162 -5.34 11.50 14.81
CA SER A 162 -6.33 11.90 13.79
C SER A 162 -6.43 13.41 13.56
N MET A 163 -6.00 14.22 14.53
CA MET A 163 -6.16 15.67 14.49
C MET A 163 -5.40 16.31 13.33
N GLY A 164 -4.30 15.71 12.90
CA GLY A 164 -3.52 16.23 11.78
C GLY A 164 -4.35 16.35 10.50
N GLU A 165 -5.02 15.27 10.09
CA GLU A 165 -5.89 15.28 8.92
C GLU A 165 -7.17 16.10 9.14
N ARG A 166 -7.78 16.00 10.34
CA ARG A 166 -9.03 16.70 10.66
C ARG A 166 -8.88 18.22 10.64
N LEU A 167 -7.75 18.75 11.10
CA LEU A 167 -7.44 20.19 11.00
C LEU A 167 -7.31 20.61 9.53
N MET A 168 -6.62 19.82 8.70
CA MET A 168 -6.31 20.19 7.32
C MET A 168 -7.54 20.26 6.40
N VAL A 169 -8.52 19.36 6.55
CA VAL A 169 -9.66 19.29 5.61
C VAL A 169 -10.51 20.56 5.60
N GLY A 170 -10.72 21.19 6.78
CA GLY A 170 -11.48 22.45 6.89
C GLY A 170 -10.77 23.60 6.17
N ILE A 171 -9.46 23.71 6.40
CA ILE A 171 -8.60 24.74 5.77
C ILE A 171 -8.58 24.54 4.26
N LEU A 172 -8.27 23.34 3.78
CA LEU A 172 -8.18 23.08 2.35
C LEU A 172 -9.52 23.31 1.65
N ALA A 173 -10.65 22.94 2.26
CA ALA A 173 -11.96 23.22 1.71
C ALA A 173 -12.27 24.72 1.62
N ALA A 174 -11.88 25.52 2.62
CA ALA A 174 -12.02 26.98 2.58
C ALA A 174 -11.16 27.61 1.47
N ILE A 175 -9.89 27.20 1.36
CA ILE A 175 -8.97 27.64 0.29
C ILE A 175 -9.57 27.34 -1.09
N MET A 176 -10.14 26.15 -1.29
CA MET A 176 -10.79 25.78 -2.55
C MET A 176 -11.99 26.68 -2.85
N ARG A 177 -12.84 26.96 -1.86
CA ARG A 177 -14.05 27.80 -2.03
C ARG A 177 -13.73 29.23 -2.44
N VAL A 178 -12.78 29.89 -1.75
CA VAL A 178 -12.42 31.28 -2.07
C VAL A 178 -11.75 31.41 -3.45
N ASN A 179 -11.21 30.30 -3.97
CA ASN A 179 -10.64 30.21 -5.32
C ASN A 179 -11.64 29.66 -6.36
N GLY A 180 -12.94 29.68 -6.06
CA GLY A 180 -14.00 29.36 -7.02
C GLY A 180 -14.25 27.86 -7.24
N ILE A 181 -13.72 26.98 -6.38
CA ILE A 181 -14.01 25.54 -6.41
C ILE A 181 -14.99 25.22 -5.28
N PRO A 182 -16.25 24.85 -5.59
CA PRO A 182 -17.22 24.46 -4.57
C PRO A 182 -16.70 23.22 -3.84
N ALA A 183 -16.35 23.35 -2.55
CA ALA A 183 -15.70 22.28 -1.80
C ALA A 183 -16.27 22.16 -0.38
N GLN A 184 -16.36 20.92 0.12
CA GLN A 184 -16.87 20.61 1.45
C GLN A 184 -15.93 19.68 2.23
N PRO A 185 -15.59 20.00 3.49
CA PRO A 185 -14.79 19.10 4.31
C PRO A 185 -15.62 17.87 4.71
N VAL A 186 -15.00 16.70 4.66
CA VAL A 186 -15.61 15.43 5.05
C VAL A 186 -14.67 14.68 5.98
N ASP A 187 -15.15 14.37 7.17
CA ASP A 187 -14.42 13.51 8.10
C ASP A 187 -14.65 12.04 7.73
N ALA A 188 -13.58 11.35 7.32
CA ALA A 188 -13.61 9.94 6.95
C ALA A 188 -14.05 9.03 8.11
N SER A 189 -13.93 9.45 9.37
CA SER A 189 -14.48 8.70 10.51
C SER A 189 -16.02 8.53 10.43
N LYS A 190 -16.71 9.44 9.73
CA LYS A 190 -18.15 9.35 9.47
C LYS A 190 -18.48 8.47 8.27
N VAL A 191 -17.48 8.13 7.46
CA VAL A 191 -17.64 7.39 6.21
C VAL A 191 -17.10 5.96 6.34
N ILE A 192 -15.85 5.79 6.76
CA ILE A 192 -15.13 4.53 6.83
C ILE A 192 -15.33 3.91 8.21
N VAL A 193 -16.14 2.86 8.25
CA VAL A 193 -16.35 2.02 9.44
C VAL A 193 -15.27 0.94 9.48
N THR A 194 -14.71 0.71 10.66
CA THR A 194 -13.57 -0.17 10.89
C THR A 194 -13.80 -1.08 12.10
N ASP A 195 -12.95 -2.09 12.26
CA ASP A 195 -12.87 -2.87 13.50
C ASP A 195 -12.17 -2.09 14.63
N ARG A 196 -12.03 -2.72 15.81
CA ARG A 196 -11.40 -2.11 17.00
C ARG A 196 -9.88 -2.35 17.07
N ARG A 197 -9.23 -2.68 15.95
CA ARG A 197 -7.77 -2.85 15.89
C ARG A 197 -7.10 -1.49 15.74
N PHE A 198 -7.20 -0.66 16.78
CA PHE A 198 -6.59 0.68 16.83
C PHE A 198 -5.13 0.65 16.34
N GLN A 199 -4.69 1.76 15.75
CA GLN A 199 -3.39 1.95 15.08
C GLN A 199 -3.18 1.17 13.77
N ASN A 200 -4.05 0.21 13.46
CA ASN A 200 -3.97 -0.59 12.22
C ASN A 200 -5.33 -1.18 11.82
N ALA A 201 -6.38 -0.38 11.92
CA ALA A 201 -7.75 -0.87 11.83
C ALA A 201 -8.08 -1.39 10.43
N GLN A 202 -8.98 -2.37 10.36
CA GLN A 202 -9.45 -2.96 9.11
C GLN A 202 -10.84 -2.40 8.75
N PRO A 203 -10.98 -1.71 7.60
CA PRO A 203 -12.26 -1.20 7.13
C PRO A 203 -13.26 -2.30 6.75
N ASP A 204 -14.53 -2.09 7.10
CA ASP A 204 -15.67 -2.92 6.67
C ASP A 204 -16.41 -2.25 5.50
N PHE A 205 -16.53 -2.98 4.39
CA PHE A 205 -16.97 -2.44 3.11
C PHE A 205 -18.47 -2.12 3.10
N ALA A 206 -19.31 -2.98 3.66
CA ALA A 206 -20.77 -2.83 3.58
C ALA A 206 -21.29 -1.56 4.30
N PRO A 207 -21.00 -1.35 5.60
CA PRO A 207 -21.40 -0.13 6.29
C PRO A 207 -20.70 1.10 5.72
N SER A 208 -19.42 1.01 5.36
CA SER A 208 -18.69 2.15 4.77
C SER A 208 -19.30 2.60 3.44
N ARG A 209 -19.75 1.65 2.60
CA ARG A 209 -20.39 1.98 1.32
C ARG A 209 -21.75 2.64 1.51
N ALA A 210 -22.51 2.22 2.52
CA ALA A 210 -23.77 2.86 2.87
C ALA A 210 -23.54 4.32 3.34
N ASN A 211 -22.54 4.54 4.19
CA ASN A 211 -22.19 5.88 4.67
C ASN A 211 -21.65 6.77 3.54
N ALA A 212 -20.77 6.26 2.68
CA ALA A 212 -20.26 6.99 1.52
C ALA A 212 -21.39 7.44 0.60
N LYS A 213 -22.38 6.58 0.33
CA LYS A 213 -23.56 6.96 -0.45
C LYS A 213 -24.37 8.07 0.22
N LYS A 214 -24.53 8.03 1.54
CA LYS A 214 -25.30 9.02 2.30
C LYS A 214 -24.61 10.37 2.43
N ILE A 215 -23.28 10.38 2.59
CA ILE A 215 -22.50 11.58 2.92
C ILE A 215 -21.87 12.19 1.68
N ILE A 216 -21.21 11.38 0.86
CA ILE A 216 -20.46 11.86 -0.32
C ILE A 216 -21.39 11.97 -1.53
N GLY A 217 -22.34 11.03 -1.69
CA GLY A 217 -23.28 11.02 -2.82
C GLY A 217 -23.96 12.37 -3.11
N PRO A 218 -24.58 13.03 -2.11
CA PRO A 218 -25.21 14.34 -2.31
C PRO A 218 -24.23 15.44 -2.74
N LEU A 219 -22.98 15.39 -2.29
CA LEU A 219 -21.95 16.37 -2.67
C LEU A 219 -21.59 16.22 -4.16
N LEU A 220 -21.43 14.98 -4.62
CA LEU A 220 -21.16 14.67 -6.03
C LEU A 220 -22.35 15.07 -6.93
N GLU A 221 -23.59 14.84 -6.48
CA GLU A 221 -24.79 15.27 -7.21
C GLU A 221 -24.86 16.79 -7.37
N GLN A 222 -24.38 17.52 -6.36
CA GLN A 222 -24.33 18.99 -6.35
C GLN A 222 -23.03 19.57 -6.94
N LYS A 223 -22.17 18.74 -7.54
CA LYS A 223 -20.87 19.16 -8.11
C LYS A 223 -19.95 19.86 -7.11
N GLN A 224 -20.06 19.51 -5.82
CA GLN A 224 -19.16 19.96 -4.77
C GLN A 224 -18.03 18.93 -4.60
N VAL A 225 -16.79 19.40 -4.55
CA VAL A 225 -15.58 18.59 -4.33
C VAL A 225 -15.49 18.23 -2.84
N PRO A 226 -15.67 16.95 -2.46
CA PRO A 226 -15.46 16.53 -1.08
C PRO A 226 -13.97 16.50 -0.77
N ILE A 227 -13.56 17.18 0.30
CA ILE A 227 -12.21 17.18 0.86
C ILE A 227 -12.20 16.26 2.08
N VAL A 228 -11.78 15.03 1.87
CA VAL A 228 -11.90 13.91 2.82
C VAL A 228 -10.61 13.73 3.61
N THR A 229 -10.70 13.48 4.92
CA THR A 229 -9.53 13.11 5.72
C THR A 229 -8.93 11.80 5.23
N GLY A 230 -7.60 11.73 5.11
CA GLY A 230 -6.90 10.46 4.97
C GLY A 230 -6.69 9.78 6.33
N TYR A 231 -6.04 8.60 6.32
CA TYR A 231 -5.47 7.92 7.50
C TYR A 231 -6.45 7.39 8.55
N ILE A 232 -7.68 7.91 8.61
CA ILE A 232 -8.60 7.67 9.73
C ILE A 232 -9.90 6.96 9.30
N GLY A 233 -10.53 6.32 10.29
CA GLY A 233 -11.88 5.76 10.23
C GLY A 233 -12.51 5.82 11.63
N ALA A 234 -13.61 5.10 11.82
CA ALA A 234 -14.17 4.90 13.16
C ALA A 234 -14.71 3.49 13.38
N THR A 235 -14.79 3.07 14.63
CA THR A 235 -15.56 1.88 15.02
C THR A 235 -17.06 2.12 14.81
N PRO A 236 -17.92 1.09 14.85
CA PRO A 236 -19.38 1.28 14.81
C PRO A 236 -19.93 2.17 15.94
N GLU A 237 -19.20 2.29 17.05
CA GLU A 237 -19.54 3.16 18.19
C GLU A 237 -19.08 4.61 18.00
N GLY A 238 -18.38 4.92 16.91
CA GLY A 238 -17.85 6.26 16.62
C GLY A 238 -16.50 6.56 17.26
N GLN A 239 -15.79 5.55 17.80
CA GLN A 239 -14.43 5.75 18.29
C GLN A 239 -13.47 5.87 17.10
N ILE A 240 -12.66 6.92 17.09
CA ILE A 240 -11.67 7.15 16.02
C ILE A 240 -10.66 6.02 15.98
N THR A 241 -10.38 5.56 14.76
CA THR A 241 -9.32 4.59 14.47
C THR A 241 -8.38 5.12 13.40
N THR A 242 -7.15 4.65 13.41
CA THR A 242 -6.21 4.89 12.31
C THR A 242 -5.93 3.62 11.52
N LEU A 243 -5.66 3.80 10.22
CA LEU A 243 -5.54 2.71 9.24
C LEU A 243 -4.11 2.16 9.13
N GLY A 244 -3.20 2.62 9.98
CA GLY A 244 -1.80 2.23 9.99
C GLY A 244 -0.98 2.82 8.84
N ARG A 245 0.13 2.15 8.51
CA ARG A 245 1.11 2.65 7.51
C ARG A 245 0.48 2.77 6.12
N GLY A 246 0.76 3.90 5.47
CA GLY A 246 0.15 4.26 4.19
C GLY A 246 -1.35 4.55 4.28
N GLY A 247 -1.86 4.85 5.48
CA GLY A 247 -3.28 4.97 5.72
C GLY A 247 -3.97 6.04 4.87
N SER A 248 -3.31 7.15 4.52
CA SER A 248 -3.91 8.15 3.62
C SER A 248 -4.06 7.64 2.17
N GLU A 249 -3.07 6.90 1.64
CA GLU A 249 -3.24 6.23 0.34
C GLU A 249 -4.32 5.14 0.42
N TYR A 250 -4.37 4.42 1.55
CA TYR A 250 -5.39 3.41 1.77
C TYR A 250 -6.80 4.02 1.84
N SER A 251 -6.98 5.16 2.51
CA SER A 251 -8.25 5.91 2.52
C SER A 251 -8.70 6.24 1.10
N ALA A 252 -7.82 6.76 0.25
CA ALA A 252 -8.19 7.15 -1.11
C ALA A 252 -8.58 5.97 -2.00
N THR A 253 -7.83 4.89 -1.92
CA THR A 253 -8.06 3.67 -2.72
C THR A 253 -9.30 2.93 -2.23
N TYR A 254 -9.49 2.86 -0.91
CA TYR A 254 -10.71 2.31 -0.32
C TYR A 254 -11.94 3.15 -0.69
N LEU A 255 -11.85 4.47 -0.55
CA LEU A 255 -12.91 5.40 -0.93
C LEU A 255 -13.28 5.28 -2.41
N GLY A 256 -12.28 5.19 -3.29
CA GLY A 256 -12.49 4.96 -4.72
C GLY A 256 -13.31 3.68 -4.99
N SER A 257 -13.07 2.62 -4.22
CA SER A 257 -13.86 1.38 -4.28
C SER A 257 -15.29 1.56 -3.74
N LEU A 258 -15.48 2.35 -2.67
CA LEU A 258 -16.81 2.61 -2.08
C LEU A 258 -17.74 3.39 -3.02
N ILE A 259 -17.19 4.36 -3.75
CA ILE A 259 -17.94 5.26 -4.63
C ILE A 259 -17.89 4.85 -6.11
N ASP A 260 -17.35 3.66 -6.41
CA ASP A 260 -17.20 3.13 -7.77
C ASP A 260 -16.45 4.11 -8.70
N ALA A 261 -15.35 4.67 -8.22
CA ALA A 261 -14.51 5.62 -8.95
C ALA A 261 -13.93 5.02 -10.24
N ASN A 262 -13.65 5.90 -11.20
CA ASN A 262 -13.11 5.53 -12.50
C ASN A 262 -11.59 5.51 -12.53
N ASP A 263 -10.95 6.35 -11.72
CA ASP A 263 -9.50 6.41 -11.56
C ASP A 263 -9.17 6.92 -10.14
N VAL A 264 -8.02 6.52 -9.61
CA VAL A 264 -7.51 6.99 -8.32
C VAL A 264 -6.09 7.48 -8.53
N TRP A 265 -5.80 8.73 -8.19
CA TRP A 265 -4.47 9.33 -8.36
C TRP A 265 -3.85 9.62 -7.00
N ILE A 266 -2.62 9.17 -6.80
CA ILE A 266 -1.80 9.43 -5.63
C ILE A 266 -0.75 10.47 -6.02
N TRP A 267 -0.95 11.69 -5.55
CA TRP A 267 -0.03 12.81 -5.72
C TRP A 267 1.01 12.81 -4.60
N THR A 268 2.28 12.74 -5.02
CA THR A 268 3.46 12.66 -4.16
C THR A 268 4.57 13.58 -4.69
N ASP A 269 5.79 13.45 -4.19
CA ASP A 269 6.97 14.24 -4.55
C ASP A 269 7.86 13.58 -5.62
N VAL A 270 7.40 12.49 -6.24
CA VAL A 270 8.11 11.74 -7.28
C VAL A 270 7.26 11.59 -8.54
N ASN A 271 7.92 11.57 -9.71
CA ASN A 271 7.30 11.44 -11.03
C ASN A 271 6.58 10.10 -11.29
N GLY A 272 6.63 9.15 -10.36
CA GLY A 272 6.03 7.84 -10.49
C GLY A 272 6.83 6.77 -9.74
N VAL A 273 6.55 5.51 -10.04
CA VAL A 273 7.32 4.36 -9.56
C VAL A 273 8.58 4.23 -10.42
N MET A 274 9.74 4.20 -9.76
CA MET A 274 11.05 4.11 -10.43
C MET A 274 11.44 2.64 -10.68
N SER A 275 12.19 2.37 -11.76
CA SER A 275 12.75 1.06 -12.10
C SER A 275 13.74 0.50 -11.08
N ALA A 276 14.33 1.37 -10.25
CA ALA A 276 15.14 1.05 -9.09
C ALA A 276 15.14 2.24 -8.11
N ASP A 277 15.68 2.08 -6.89
CA ASP A 277 15.84 3.21 -5.96
C ASP A 277 16.80 4.27 -6.55
N PRO A 278 16.34 5.50 -6.85
CA PRO A 278 17.16 6.53 -7.50
C PRO A 278 18.32 7.04 -6.62
N ARG A 279 18.30 6.75 -5.32
CA ARG A 279 19.41 7.02 -4.41
C ARG A 279 20.56 6.04 -4.61
N LYS A 280 20.26 4.80 -5.03
CA LYS A 280 21.22 3.73 -5.31
C LYS A 280 21.64 3.71 -6.78
N ILE A 281 20.70 3.95 -7.71
CA ILE A 281 20.91 3.90 -9.16
C ILE A 281 20.45 5.22 -9.78
N LYS A 282 21.40 6.07 -10.20
CA LYS A 282 21.08 7.42 -10.72
C LYS A 282 20.35 7.38 -12.06
N GLU A 283 20.55 6.33 -12.84
CA GLU A 283 19.93 6.10 -14.13
C GLU A 283 18.52 5.47 -14.04
N ALA A 284 17.97 5.36 -12.82
CA ALA A 284 16.62 4.85 -12.61
C ALA A 284 15.59 5.69 -13.40
N LYS A 285 14.67 5.01 -14.07
CA LYS A 285 13.64 5.63 -14.93
C LYS A 285 12.27 5.43 -14.31
N VAL A 286 11.35 6.34 -14.64
CA VAL A 286 9.94 6.16 -14.29
C VAL A 286 9.38 5.02 -15.13
N ILE A 287 8.62 4.13 -14.49
CA ILE A 287 7.90 3.05 -15.16
C ILE A 287 6.55 3.61 -15.60
N ASP A 288 6.24 3.56 -16.90
CA ASP A 288 4.97 4.09 -17.41
C ASP A 288 3.75 3.29 -16.92
N MET A 289 3.88 1.96 -16.91
CA MET A 289 2.81 1.04 -16.55
C MET A 289 3.34 -0.17 -15.78
N ILE A 290 2.70 -0.49 -14.66
CA ILE A 290 3.04 -1.63 -13.80
C ILE A 290 1.75 -2.29 -13.30
N SER A 291 1.72 -3.60 -13.14
CA SER A 291 0.52 -4.27 -12.64
C SER A 291 0.34 -4.10 -11.13
N TYR A 292 -0.88 -4.31 -10.62
CA TYR A 292 -1.15 -4.34 -9.17
C TYR A 292 -0.27 -5.34 -8.42
N GLN A 293 -0.01 -6.50 -9.03
CA GLN A 293 0.84 -7.53 -8.44
C GLN A 293 2.29 -7.05 -8.35
N GLU A 294 2.84 -6.55 -9.46
CA GLU A 294 4.22 -6.06 -9.50
C GLU A 294 4.46 -4.90 -8.53
N VAL A 295 3.55 -3.93 -8.45
CA VAL A 295 3.72 -2.80 -7.52
C VAL A 295 3.60 -3.23 -6.05
N SER A 296 2.73 -4.21 -5.76
CA SER A 296 2.60 -4.76 -4.41
C SER A 296 3.89 -5.44 -3.96
N GLU A 297 4.47 -6.29 -4.82
CA GLU A 297 5.78 -6.91 -4.58
C GLU A 297 6.88 -5.86 -4.43
N PHE A 298 6.92 -4.86 -5.33
CA PHE A 298 7.94 -3.82 -5.29
C PHE A 298 7.90 -3.02 -3.99
N ALA A 299 6.70 -2.64 -3.55
CA ALA A 299 6.46 -1.96 -2.27
C ALA A 299 6.87 -2.84 -1.07
N HIS A 300 6.57 -4.14 -1.14
CA HIS A 300 6.90 -5.11 -0.11
C HIS A 300 8.41 -5.25 0.11
N PHE A 301 9.19 -5.23 -0.98
CA PHE A 301 10.65 -5.29 -0.94
C PHE A 301 11.32 -3.90 -0.92
N GLY A 302 10.71 -2.94 -0.22
CA GLY A 302 11.37 -1.71 0.21
C GLY A 302 11.28 -0.51 -0.75
N ALA A 303 10.54 -0.60 -1.85
CA ALA A 303 10.26 0.56 -2.68
C ALA A 303 9.20 1.46 -2.01
N LYS A 304 9.63 2.57 -1.41
CA LYS A 304 8.81 3.42 -0.54
C LYS A 304 7.79 4.33 -1.25
N VAL A 305 7.33 4.01 -2.46
CA VAL A 305 6.44 4.89 -3.24
C VAL A 305 4.96 4.68 -2.88
N LEU A 306 4.56 3.43 -2.62
CA LEU A 306 3.20 3.07 -2.20
C LEU A 306 3.29 2.00 -1.11
N HIS A 307 2.32 1.98 -0.19
CA HIS A 307 2.19 0.87 0.73
C HIS A 307 1.41 -0.30 0.08
N PRO A 308 1.80 -1.57 0.27
CA PRO A 308 1.18 -2.71 -0.43
C PRO A 308 -0.35 -2.79 -0.25
N ARG A 309 -0.84 -2.49 0.96
CA ARG A 309 -2.29 -2.53 1.29
C ARG A 309 -3.12 -1.53 0.49
N CYS A 310 -2.52 -0.48 -0.05
CA CYS A 310 -3.25 0.56 -0.78
C CYS A 310 -3.77 0.08 -2.13
N VAL A 311 -3.22 -1.00 -2.68
CA VAL A 311 -3.61 -1.46 -4.02
C VAL A 311 -4.79 -2.42 -3.95
N GLU A 312 -4.92 -3.18 -2.86
CA GLU A 312 -5.91 -4.23 -2.66
C GLU A 312 -7.37 -3.80 -2.93
N PRO A 313 -7.86 -2.62 -2.44
CA PRO A 313 -9.26 -2.23 -2.64
C PRO A 313 -9.66 -2.04 -4.10
N LEU A 314 -8.68 -1.79 -4.97
CA LEU A 314 -8.87 -1.50 -6.38
C LEU A 314 -8.77 -2.74 -7.28
N MET A 315 -8.17 -3.82 -6.78
CA MET A 315 -7.92 -5.04 -7.56
C MET A 315 -9.21 -5.73 -7.99
N GLY A 316 -10.15 -5.94 -7.06
CA GLY A 316 -11.45 -6.55 -7.30
C GLY A 316 -12.32 -5.78 -8.32
N PRO A 317 -12.55 -4.47 -8.14
CA PRO A 317 -13.33 -3.67 -9.08
C PRO A 317 -12.56 -3.25 -10.35
N HIS A 318 -11.25 -3.51 -10.42
CA HIS A 318 -10.35 -3.13 -11.51
C HIS A 318 -10.30 -1.61 -11.76
N ILE A 319 -10.22 -0.83 -10.69
CA ILE A 319 -10.13 0.63 -10.75
C ILE A 319 -8.66 1.04 -10.93
N PRO A 320 -8.26 1.66 -12.04
CA PRO A 320 -6.87 2.09 -12.24
C PRO A 320 -6.38 2.99 -11.11
N LEU A 321 -5.09 2.89 -10.83
CA LEU A 321 -4.37 3.74 -9.88
C LEU A 321 -3.25 4.47 -10.62
N ARG A 322 -2.99 5.73 -10.31
CA ARG A 322 -1.88 6.50 -10.87
C ARG A 322 -1.02 7.09 -9.76
N VAL A 323 0.30 7.04 -9.92
CA VAL A 323 1.23 7.78 -9.06
C VAL A 323 1.75 8.98 -9.83
N CYS A 324 1.53 10.18 -9.30
CA CYS A 324 1.82 11.46 -9.93
C CYS A 324 2.71 12.34 -9.04
N ASN A 325 3.37 13.34 -9.63
CA ASN A 325 4.17 14.31 -8.89
C ASN A 325 3.45 15.65 -8.76
N THR A 326 3.16 16.07 -7.54
CA THR A 326 2.55 17.37 -7.24
C THR A 326 3.35 18.54 -7.80
N PHE A 327 4.69 18.42 -7.82
CA PHE A 327 5.59 19.48 -8.25
C PHE A 327 5.99 19.39 -9.74
N ASN A 328 5.43 18.42 -10.46
CA ASN A 328 5.60 18.27 -11.90
C ASN A 328 4.31 17.67 -12.50
N PRO A 329 3.19 18.41 -12.44
CA PRO A 329 1.85 17.87 -12.67
C PRO A 329 1.56 17.46 -14.12
N ASP A 330 2.36 17.92 -15.07
CA ASP A 330 2.22 17.53 -16.48
C ASP A 330 2.95 16.20 -16.81
N HIS A 331 3.77 15.68 -15.90
CA HIS A 331 4.37 14.36 -16.07
C HIS A 331 3.30 13.26 -16.02
N PRO A 332 3.30 12.28 -16.95
CA PRO A 332 2.23 11.28 -17.06
C PRO A 332 2.12 10.35 -15.85
N GLY A 333 3.18 10.23 -15.06
CA GLY A 333 3.19 9.39 -13.87
C GLY A 333 3.45 7.92 -14.18
N THR A 334 3.10 7.06 -13.21
CA THR A 334 3.01 5.61 -13.40
C THR A 334 1.56 5.17 -13.31
N ARG A 335 1.06 4.45 -14.31
CA ARG A 335 -0.27 3.84 -14.30
C ARG A 335 -0.22 2.41 -13.78
N ILE A 336 -1.14 2.07 -12.88
CA ILE A 336 -1.22 0.78 -12.21
C ILE A 336 -2.58 0.13 -12.50
N ASN A 337 -2.59 -1.09 -13.03
CA ASN A 337 -3.82 -1.80 -13.42
C ASN A 337 -3.72 -3.34 -13.27
N SER A 338 -4.81 -4.05 -13.56
CA SER A 338 -4.93 -5.51 -13.37
C SER A 338 -4.24 -6.36 -14.42
N ALA A 339 -3.91 -5.79 -15.58
CA ALA A 339 -3.19 -6.47 -16.64
C ALA A 339 -2.50 -5.46 -17.55
N SER A 340 -1.20 -5.67 -17.80
CA SER A 340 -0.51 -5.16 -18.98
C SER A 340 -1.02 -5.92 -20.22
N ALA A 341 -2.31 -5.82 -20.51
CA ALA A 341 -2.94 -6.52 -21.62
C ALA A 341 -2.22 -6.11 -22.92
N GLY A 342 -1.47 -7.04 -23.52
CA GLY A 342 -0.81 -6.86 -24.81
C GLY A 342 0.68 -6.50 -24.81
N LYS A 343 1.35 -6.30 -23.65
CA LYS A 343 2.81 -6.13 -23.61
C LYS A 343 3.52 -7.45 -23.24
N PRO A 344 4.64 -7.82 -23.91
CA PRO A 344 5.46 -8.93 -23.45
C PRO A 344 5.94 -8.61 -22.04
N LYS A 345 5.65 -9.53 -21.11
CA LYS A 345 6.11 -9.43 -19.74
C LYS A 345 7.64 -9.43 -19.77
N HIS A 346 8.25 -8.61 -18.93
CA HIS A 346 9.70 -8.49 -18.82
C HIS A 346 10.04 -8.00 -17.42
N LEU A 347 11.33 -8.03 -17.09
CA LEU A 347 11.83 -7.40 -15.87
C LEU A 347 11.50 -5.90 -15.88
N SER A 348 10.56 -5.50 -15.04
CA SER A 348 10.03 -4.13 -14.95
C SER A 348 10.84 -3.27 -13.98
N ALA A 349 11.21 -3.83 -12.82
CA ALA A 349 11.88 -3.10 -11.75
C ALA A 349 12.79 -4.00 -10.91
N VAL A 350 13.71 -3.38 -10.17
CA VAL A 350 14.63 -4.08 -9.28
C VAL A 350 14.78 -3.28 -7.98
N THR A 351 14.63 -3.96 -6.85
CA THR A 351 14.90 -3.38 -5.52
C THR A 351 15.77 -4.32 -4.70
N SER A 352 16.35 -3.80 -3.62
CA SER A 352 17.08 -4.61 -2.65
C SER A 352 16.82 -4.15 -1.23
N ILE A 353 16.70 -5.15 -0.35
CA ILE A 353 16.56 -4.99 1.09
C ILE A 353 17.60 -5.87 1.79
N ASP A 354 17.89 -5.50 3.03
CA ASP A 354 18.71 -6.33 3.89
C ASP A 354 17.84 -7.47 4.45
N GLY A 355 18.46 -8.63 4.66
CA GLY A 355 17.81 -9.79 5.24
C GLY A 355 18.80 -10.61 6.04
N LEU A 356 18.28 -11.64 6.69
CA LEU A 356 19.09 -12.62 7.42
C LEU A 356 18.91 -13.99 6.79
N LEU A 357 20.02 -14.71 6.65
CA LEU A 357 20.05 -16.09 6.22
C LEU A 357 20.43 -16.96 7.41
N VAL A 358 19.52 -17.83 7.82
CA VAL A 358 19.88 -18.91 8.75
C VAL A 358 20.45 -20.07 7.93
N PHE A 359 21.58 -20.60 8.36
CA PHE A 359 22.18 -21.82 7.85
C PHE A 359 22.24 -22.88 8.96
N ALA A 360 21.61 -24.03 8.72
CA ALA A 360 21.72 -25.21 9.58
C ALA A 360 21.93 -26.48 8.70
N PRO A 361 23.03 -27.24 8.84
CA PRO A 361 23.29 -28.50 8.14
C PRO A 361 22.29 -29.63 8.45
N SER A 362 22.01 -30.45 7.43
CA SER A 362 21.05 -31.58 7.45
C SER A 362 21.36 -32.66 8.47
N ASN A 363 22.63 -32.80 8.83
CA ASN A 363 23.18 -33.94 9.55
C ASN A 363 22.79 -33.92 11.04
N ALA A 364 22.08 -32.87 11.45
CA ALA A 364 21.83 -32.51 12.83
C ALA A 364 20.43 -32.96 13.33
N VAL A 365 19.52 -33.38 12.44
CA VAL A 365 18.20 -33.88 12.83
C VAL A 365 18.13 -35.38 12.56
N PRO A 366 18.35 -36.24 13.57
CA PRO A 366 18.09 -37.65 13.40
C PRO A 366 16.59 -37.82 13.17
N SER A 367 16.23 -38.69 12.23
CA SER A 367 14.86 -39.17 12.00
C SER A 367 14.39 -40.07 13.16
N THR A 368 14.56 -39.60 14.39
CA THR A 368 14.14 -40.26 15.63
C THR A 368 12.72 -39.79 15.95
N PRO A 369 11.75 -40.70 16.10
CA PRO A 369 10.41 -40.35 16.55
C PRO A 369 10.48 -39.61 17.90
N GLY A 370 10.00 -38.37 17.95
CA GLY A 370 9.94 -37.56 19.19
C GLY A 370 10.89 -36.36 19.27
N LEU A 371 11.81 -36.17 18.31
CA LEU A 371 12.53 -34.89 18.17
C LEU A 371 11.81 -33.95 17.17
N PRO A 372 11.86 -32.61 17.38
CA PRO A 372 11.27 -31.66 16.45
C PRO A 372 11.92 -31.77 15.07
N SER A 373 11.09 -31.80 14.02
CA SER A 373 11.58 -31.73 12.64
C SER A 373 12.23 -30.37 12.36
N MET A 374 13.03 -30.27 11.29
CA MET A 374 13.58 -28.99 10.84
C MET A 374 12.49 -27.94 10.56
N THR A 375 11.30 -28.40 10.17
CA THR A 375 10.13 -27.55 9.95
C THR A 375 9.55 -27.06 11.27
N ASP A 376 9.52 -27.90 12.31
CA ASP A 376 9.06 -27.53 13.65
C ASP A 376 10.00 -26.53 14.31
N LEU A 377 11.32 -26.72 14.16
CA LEU A 377 12.32 -25.77 14.64
C LEU A 377 12.18 -24.41 13.95
N ALA A 378 12.05 -24.42 12.62
CA ALA A 378 11.79 -23.20 11.86
C ALA A 378 10.51 -22.52 12.35
N SER A 379 9.42 -23.26 12.56
CA SER A 379 8.15 -22.74 13.08
C SER A 379 8.24 -22.19 14.51
N GLN A 380 8.95 -22.85 15.42
CA GLN A 380 9.10 -22.38 16.81
C GLN A 380 9.95 -21.11 16.92
N VAL A 381 11.07 -21.07 16.18
CA VAL A 381 11.89 -19.85 16.10
C VAL A 381 11.09 -18.74 15.43
N LEU A 382 10.33 -19.07 14.38
CA LEU A 382 9.46 -18.11 13.72
C LEU A 382 8.43 -17.53 14.66
N GLU A 383 7.75 -18.36 15.44
CA GLU A 383 6.75 -17.94 16.41
C GLU A 383 7.37 -16.99 17.46
N LYS A 384 8.53 -17.32 18.02
CA LYS A 384 9.24 -16.43 18.97
C LYS A 384 9.63 -15.08 18.35
N VAL A 385 10.10 -15.07 17.11
CA VAL A 385 10.51 -13.83 16.41
C VAL A 385 9.28 -13.02 15.97
N LEU A 386 8.22 -13.67 15.50
CA LEU A 386 6.95 -13.05 15.12
C LEU A 386 6.25 -12.38 16.31
N LEU A 387 6.39 -12.93 17.51
CA LEU A 387 5.84 -12.34 18.73
C LEU A 387 6.55 -11.04 19.16
N GLN A 388 7.79 -10.82 18.71
CA GLN A 388 8.59 -9.65 19.09
C GLN A 388 8.71 -8.58 17.98
N ALA A 389 8.37 -8.89 16.73
CA ALA A 389 8.48 -7.96 15.59
C ALA A 389 7.16 -7.84 14.82
N ALA A 390 6.85 -6.62 14.34
CA ALA A 390 5.76 -6.39 13.38
C ALA A 390 5.92 -7.34 12.18
N PRO A 391 4.83 -7.92 11.63
CA PRO A 391 4.88 -9.17 10.87
C PRO A 391 5.93 -9.12 9.75
N PRO A 392 7.07 -9.83 9.87
CA PRO A 392 8.05 -9.97 8.82
C PRO A 392 7.50 -10.80 7.65
N VAL A 393 8.08 -10.56 6.48
CA VAL A 393 7.83 -11.38 5.30
C VAL A 393 8.80 -12.54 5.37
N ILE A 394 8.28 -13.73 5.63
CA ILE A 394 9.10 -14.93 5.70
C ILE A 394 8.80 -15.78 4.48
N THR A 395 9.84 -16.07 3.71
CA THR A 395 9.85 -17.23 2.81
C THR A 395 10.80 -18.25 3.42
N VAL A 396 10.34 -19.50 3.53
CA VAL A 396 11.18 -20.62 3.98
C VAL A 396 11.46 -21.48 2.76
N ASN A 397 12.72 -21.63 2.37
CA ASN A 397 13.13 -22.59 1.36
C ASN A 397 14.14 -23.56 1.97
N ALA A 398 14.03 -24.85 1.69
CA ALA A 398 15.04 -25.84 2.05
C ALA A 398 15.73 -26.32 0.77
N HIS A 399 17.07 -26.33 0.75
CA HIS A 399 17.81 -26.85 -0.40
C HIS A 399 19.00 -27.70 0.07
N ALA A 400 19.21 -28.84 -0.59
CA ALA A 400 20.34 -29.75 -0.38
C ALA A 400 20.61 -30.15 1.09
N GLY A 401 19.55 -30.31 1.90
CA GLY A 401 19.67 -30.67 3.31
C GLY A 401 19.92 -29.49 4.27
N HIS A 402 19.97 -28.26 3.77
CA HIS A 402 20.12 -27.06 4.60
C HIS A 402 18.79 -26.32 4.74
N LEU A 403 18.48 -25.86 5.96
CA LEU A 403 17.42 -24.87 6.17
C LEU A 403 17.93 -23.51 5.69
N LEU A 404 17.22 -22.86 4.75
CA LEU A 404 17.45 -21.47 4.35
C LEU A 404 16.20 -20.67 4.77
N CYS A 405 16.26 -20.08 5.97
CA CYS A 405 15.19 -19.22 6.47
C CYS A 405 15.53 -17.76 6.17
N TYR A 406 14.62 -17.05 5.46
CA TYR A 406 14.73 -15.62 5.21
C TYR A 406 13.89 -14.85 6.22
N VAL A 407 14.54 -13.93 6.93
CA VAL A 407 13.82 -12.92 7.70
C VAL A 407 13.97 -11.58 6.99
N ILE A 408 12.86 -11.05 6.47
CA ILE A 408 12.75 -9.68 5.99
C ILE A 408 12.11 -8.85 7.10
N PRO A 409 12.89 -8.07 7.85
CA PRO A 409 12.34 -7.16 8.84
C PRO A 409 11.52 -6.07 8.14
N THR A 410 10.23 -6.00 8.45
CA THR A 410 9.27 -5.03 7.88
C THR A 410 9.35 -3.65 8.53
N THR A 411 10.36 -3.39 9.37
CA THR A 411 10.55 -2.10 10.01
C THR A 411 11.85 -1.44 9.59
N ALA A 412 11.73 -0.23 9.05
CA ALA A 412 12.83 0.65 8.68
C ALA A 412 13.56 1.25 9.91
N ARG A 413 13.87 0.46 10.94
CA ARG A 413 14.75 0.90 12.04
C ARG A 413 16.16 0.41 11.76
N ARG A 414 17.14 1.31 11.91
CA ARG A 414 18.57 1.00 11.72
C ARG A 414 19.06 -0.16 12.62
N THR A 415 18.40 -0.39 13.75
CA THR A 415 18.71 -1.46 14.72
C THR A 415 17.87 -2.72 14.55
N ALA A 416 16.80 -2.71 13.74
CA ALA A 416 15.88 -3.85 13.62
C ALA A 416 16.58 -5.12 13.14
N ASN A 417 17.58 -5.01 12.25
CA ASN A 417 18.36 -6.15 11.79
C ASN A 417 19.23 -6.72 12.91
N GLN A 418 19.83 -5.86 13.76
CA GLN A 418 20.67 -6.30 14.87
C GLN A 418 19.84 -6.91 16.00
N GLU A 419 18.69 -6.31 16.32
CA GLU A 419 17.75 -6.84 17.31
C GLU A 419 17.15 -8.18 16.83
N SER A 420 16.72 -8.26 15.57
CA SER A 420 16.20 -9.51 14.98
C SER A 420 17.30 -10.57 14.88
N LEU A 421 18.53 -10.19 14.56
CA LEU A 421 19.68 -11.10 14.51
C LEU A 421 19.97 -11.66 15.91
N ALA A 422 20.03 -10.80 16.93
CA ALA A 422 20.27 -11.23 18.31
C ALA A 422 19.14 -12.16 18.80
N ALA A 423 17.88 -11.81 18.56
CA ALA A 423 16.72 -12.63 18.91
C ALA A 423 16.72 -14.00 18.20
N LEU A 424 17.07 -14.02 16.91
CA LEU A 424 17.24 -15.27 16.16
C LEU A 424 18.37 -16.12 16.71
N GLN A 425 19.53 -15.52 16.99
CA GLN A 425 20.68 -16.22 17.57
C GLN A 425 20.34 -16.80 18.94
N GLU A 426 19.65 -16.06 19.80
CA GLU A 426 19.19 -16.53 21.11
C GLU A 426 18.20 -17.70 20.96
N ALA A 427 17.19 -17.56 20.09
CA ALA A 427 16.20 -18.60 19.86
C ALA A 427 16.81 -19.90 19.31
N PHE A 428 17.78 -19.80 18.39
CA PHE A 428 18.50 -20.97 17.87
C PHE A 428 19.48 -21.57 18.90
N ALA A 429 20.12 -20.75 19.74
CA ALA A 429 20.97 -21.24 20.82
C ALA A 429 20.18 -22.04 21.86
N GLU A 430 18.97 -21.58 22.20
CA GLU A 430 18.08 -22.27 23.13
C GLU A 430 17.49 -23.55 22.54
N ALA A 431 17.00 -23.49 21.30
CA ALA A 431 16.32 -24.61 20.65
C ALA A 431 17.31 -25.67 20.12
N TYR A 432 18.55 -25.28 19.83
CA TYR A 432 19.55 -26.16 19.22
C TYR A 432 20.98 -25.91 19.75
N PRO A 433 21.22 -26.09 21.07
CA PRO A 433 22.47 -25.71 21.74
C PRO A 433 23.70 -26.50 21.29
N ASN A 434 23.49 -27.74 20.82
CA ASN A 434 24.56 -28.65 20.39
C ASN A 434 24.67 -28.77 18.87
N GLY A 435 23.99 -27.88 18.15
CA GLY A 435 23.98 -27.85 16.71
C GLY A 435 25.00 -26.93 16.09
N GLU A 436 25.53 -27.31 14.92
CA GLU A 436 26.12 -26.32 14.04
C GLU A 436 25.01 -25.51 13.41
N TRP A 437 24.95 -24.21 13.68
CA TRP A 437 24.09 -23.27 12.97
C TRP A 437 24.76 -21.89 12.95
N ARG A 438 24.41 -21.08 11.97
CA ARG A 438 24.85 -19.69 11.89
C ARG A 438 23.77 -18.83 11.26
N VAL A 439 23.74 -17.57 11.66
CA VAL A 439 22.90 -16.55 11.04
C VAL A 439 23.83 -15.55 10.36
N GLU A 440 23.68 -15.38 9.05
CA GLU A 440 24.51 -14.48 8.25
C GLU A 440 23.65 -13.35 7.69
N PRO A 441 24.14 -12.09 7.73
CA PRO A 441 23.48 -10.99 7.04
C PRO A 441 23.62 -11.18 5.54
N ILE A 442 22.51 -11.04 4.82
CA ILE A 442 22.45 -11.13 3.37
C ILE A 442 21.69 -9.92 2.80
N ALA A 443 21.80 -9.74 1.50
CA ALA A 443 20.92 -8.86 0.75
C ALA A 443 19.96 -9.68 -0.10
N ILE A 444 18.68 -9.31 -0.05
CA ILE A 444 17.64 -9.87 -0.91
C ILE A 444 17.40 -8.88 -2.04
N VAL A 445 17.71 -9.29 -3.26
CA VAL A 445 17.42 -8.54 -4.48
C VAL A 445 16.15 -9.08 -5.09
N ALA A 446 15.13 -8.23 -5.22
CA ALA A 446 13.86 -8.56 -5.83
C ALA A 446 13.81 -8.04 -7.27
N ALA A 447 13.61 -8.96 -8.20
CA ALA A 447 13.47 -8.72 -9.64
C ALA A 447 11.97 -8.82 -10.00
N ILE A 448 11.34 -7.67 -10.26
CA ILE A 448 9.89 -7.52 -10.45
C ILE A 448 9.51 -7.60 -11.92
N GLY A 449 8.40 -8.25 -12.23
CA GLY A 449 7.94 -8.51 -13.61
C GLY A 449 8.44 -9.84 -14.18
N VAL A 450 9.17 -10.61 -13.37
CA VAL A 450 9.63 -11.96 -13.71
C VAL A 450 8.51 -12.96 -13.41
N VAL A 451 7.92 -13.50 -14.45
CA VAL A 451 6.72 -14.36 -14.41
C VAL A 451 6.92 -15.76 -14.96
N ASP A 452 8.03 -16.00 -15.66
CA ASP A 452 8.30 -17.28 -16.32
C ASP A 452 9.75 -17.75 -16.19
N VAL A 453 9.98 -19.00 -16.59
CA VAL A 453 11.30 -19.65 -16.53
C VAL A 453 12.30 -18.95 -17.45
N GLN A 454 11.87 -18.45 -18.62
CA GLN A 454 12.76 -17.81 -19.58
C GLN A 454 13.36 -16.53 -19.00
N GLN A 455 12.53 -15.69 -18.40
CA GLN A 455 12.95 -14.46 -17.73
C GLN A 455 13.80 -14.76 -16.49
N THR A 456 13.46 -15.81 -15.75
CA THR A 456 14.27 -16.27 -14.62
C THR A 456 15.69 -16.64 -15.08
N MET A 457 15.82 -17.36 -16.19
CA MET A 457 17.12 -17.67 -16.79
C MET A 457 17.88 -16.44 -17.28
N GLN A 458 17.19 -15.42 -17.79
CA GLN A 458 17.81 -14.13 -18.15
C GLN A 458 18.38 -13.42 -16.91
N VAL A 459 17.62 -13.39 -15.81
CA VAL A 459 18.07 -12.85 -14.51
C VAL A 459 19.30 -13.61 -14.02
N LEU A 460 19.28 -14.95 -14.01
CA LEU A 460 20.43 -15.76 -13.60
C LEU A 460 21.67 -15.54 -14.47
N THR A 461 21.48 -15.41 -15.79
CA THR A 461 22.56 -15.10 -16.73
C THR A 461 23.18 -13.73 -16.43
N ALA A 462 22.34 -12.73 -16.12
CA ALA A 462 22.77 -11.40 -15.72
C ALA A 462 23.57 -11.42 -14.40
N VAL A 463 23.10 -12.17 -13.40
CA VAL A 463 23.80 -12.37 -12.12
C VAL A 463 25.17 -13.05 -12.35
N LYS A 464 25.23 -14.10 -13.18
CA LYS A 464 26.47 -14.78 -13.53
C LYS A 464 27.46 -13.86 -14.25
N SER A 465 26.97 -12.95 -15.10
CA SER A 465 27.83 -12.02 -15.84
C SER A 465 28.64 -11.06 -14.95
N VAL A 466 28.16 -10.78 -13.73
CA VAL A 466 28.86 -9.95 -12.74
C VAL A 466 29.61 -10.78 -11.69
N ARG A 467 29.73 -12.10 -11.89
CA ARG A 467 30.41 -13.05 -10.99
C ARG A 467 29.91 -12.93 -9.54
N ALA A 468 28.60 -12.75 -9.37
CA ALA A 468 27.98 -12.73 -8.05
C ALA A 468 27.70 -14.16 -7.55
N ASN A 469 27.98 -14.39 -6.27
CA ASN A 469 27.69 -15.65 -5.61
C ASN A 469 26.22 -15.68 -5.20
N LEU A 470 25.40 -16.43 -5.94
CA LEU A 470 24.00 -16.62 -5.60
C LEU A 470 23.90 -17.66 -4.49
N LEU A 471 23.56 -17.21 -3.28
CA LEU A 471 23.42 -18.08 -2.12
C LEU A 471 22.16 -18.94 -2.24
N ALA A 472 21.09 -18.32 -2.75
CA ALA A 472 19.85 -19.03 -3.05
C ALA A 472 18.91 -18.22 -3.94
N LEU A 473 17.97 -18.93 -4.54
CA LEU A 473 16.95 -18.42 -5.45
C LEU A 473 15.57 -18.73 -4.84
N GLY A 474 14.69 -17.74 -4.83
CA GLY A 474 13.29 -17.90 -4.48
C GLY A 474 12.39 -17.29 -5.55
N HIS A 475 11.14 -17.70 -5.55
CA HIS A 475 10.07 -16.98 -6.24
C HIS A 475 9.15 -16.37 -5.18
N GLY A 476 8.83 -15.08 -5.34
CA GLY A 476 7.77 -14.44 -4.56
C GLY A 476 6.39 -14.85 -5.09
N SER A 477 5.46 -13.90 -5.17
CA SER A 477 4.23 -14.11 -5.96
C SER A 477 4.55 -14.32 -7.46
N PRO A 478 3.56 -14.61 -8.34
CA PRO A 478 3.81 -14.95 -9.75
C PRO A 478 4.57 -13.91 -10.59
N ALA A 479 4.90 -12.74 -10.04
CA ALA A 479 5.56 -11.64 -10.74
C ALA A 479 6.88 -11.18 -10.10
N CYS A 480 7.48 -11.99 -9.22
CA CYS A 480 8.73 -11.63 -8.54
C CYS A 480 9.71 -12.81 -8.43
N CYS A 481 10.97 -12.54 -8.77
CA CYS A 481 12.10 -13.44 -8.54
C CYS A 481 13.01 -12.85 -7.45
N LEU A 482 13.35 -13.66 -6.44
CA LEU A 482 14.13 -13.25 -5.27
C LEU A 482 15.52 -13.89 -5.30
N LEU A 483 16.55 -13.07 -5.15
CA LEU A 483 17.95 -13.48 -5.17
C LEU A 483 18.59 -13.17 -3.82
N ALA A 484 19.07 -14.19 -3.13
CA ALA A 484 19.84 -14.04 -1.90
C ALA A 484 21.33 -13.94 -2.22
N LEU A 485 21.97 -12.86 -1.79
CA LEU A 485 23.34 -12.50 -2.15
C LEU A 485 24.12 -12.02 -0.92
N PRO A 486 25.46 -12.15 -0.93
CA PRO A 486 26.30 -11.42 0.01
C PRO A 486 26.05 -9.90 -0.10
N PRO A 487 25.94 -9.15 1.01
CA PRO A 487 25.57 -7.73 0.98
C PRO A 487 26.48 -6.85 0.12
N ASP A 488 27.79 -7.13 0.10
CA ASP A 488 28.80 -6.43 -0.71
C ASP A 488 28.59 -6.61 -2.22
N GLN A 489 27.91 -7.68 -2.63
CA GLN A 489 27.68 -8.02 -4.03
C GLN A 489 26.32 -7.54 -4.55
N ALA A 490 25.39 -7.18 -3.68
CA ALA A 490 24.06 -6.74 -4.08
C ALA A 490 24.07 -5.48 -4.97
N PRO A 491 24.85 -4.42 -4.69
CA PRO A 491 24.84 -3.21 -5.52
C PRO A 491 25.17 -3.46 -6.99
N ARG A 492 26.16 -4.31 -7.28
CA ARG A 492 26.54 -4.66 -8.67
C ARG A 492 25.48 -5.49 -9.37
N VAL A 493 24.79 -6.38 -8.65
CA VAL A 493 23.68 -7.17 -9.20
C VAL A 493 22.48 -6.29 -9.49
N VAL A 494 22.08 -5.42 -8.55
CA VAL A 494 21.00 -4.45 -8.75
C VAL A 494 21.28 -3.58 -9.98
N LYS A 495 22.49 -3.04 -10.12
CA LYS A 495 22.88 -2.24 -11.30
C LYS A 495 22.77 -3.03 -12.61
N ARG A 496 23.19 -4.29 -12.61
CA ARG A 496 23.13 -5.16 -13.80
C ARG A 496 21.70 -5.50 -14.19
N LEU A 497 20.86 -5.88 -13.22
CA LEU A 497 19.46 -6.19 -13.46
C LEU A 497 18.65 -4.96 -13.84
N HIS A 498 18.95 -3.80 -13.25
CA HIS A 498 18.38 -2.53 -13.68
C HIS A 498 18.70 -2.22 -15.15
N SER A 499 19.95 -2.44 -15.58
CA SER A 499 20.34 -2.26 -16.98
C SER A 499 19.56 -3.17 -17.92
N LEU A 500 19.29 -4.42 -17.48
CA LEU A 500 18.45 -5.37 -18.22
C LEU A 500 17.00 -4.83 -18.32
N ALA A 501 16.42 -4.37 -17.21
CA ALA A 501 15.05 -3.83 -17.18
C ALA A 501 14.86 -2.66 -18.15
N VAL A 502 15.77 -1.69 -18.11
CA VAL A 502 15.71 -0.49 -18.97
C VAL A 502 15.94 -0.81 -20.45
N SER A 503 16.83 -1.76 -20.75
CA SER A 503 17.09 -2.16 -22.15
C SER A 503 15.86 -2.78 -22.83
N VAL A 504 15.00 -3.46 -22.07
CA VAL A 504 13.77 -4.03 -22.60
C VAL A 504 12.68 -2.97 -22.77
N GLN A 505 12.58 -2.01 -21.83
CA GLN A 505 11.63 -0.89 -21.95
C GLN A 505 11.90 -0.01 -23.17
N ALA A 506 13.18 0.23 -23.53
CA ALA A 506 13.54 1.07 -24.68
C ALA A 506 13.07 0.51 -26.04
N ASN A 507 12.76 -0.79 -26.11
CA ASN A 507 12.36 -1.48 -27.35
C ASN A 507 10.84 -1.67 -27.48
N LEU A 508 10.03 -1.10 -26.57
CA LEU A 508 8.57 -1.18 -26.63
C LEU A 508 7.98 0.11 -27.23
N PRO A 509 7.07 0.03 -28.22
CA PRO A 509 6.44 1.23 -28.78
C PRO A 509 5.58 1.94 -27.72
N TYR A 510 5.74 3.27 -27.64
CA TYR A 510 4.88 4.17 -26.89
C TYR A 510 3.44 4.02 -27.41
N ALA A 511 2.50 3.64 -26.55
CA ALA A 511 1.09 3.61 -26.88
C ALA A 511 0.41 4.80 -26.20
N GLU A 512 -0.02 5.78 -27.00
CA GLU A 512 -0.97 6.80 -26.58
C GLU A 512 -2.27 6.12 -26.13
N ASN A 513 -2.70 6.38 -24.89
CA ASN A 513 -3.95 5.84 -24.35
C ASN A 513 -5.03 6.92 -24.38
N ASP A 514 -6.01 6.74 -25.26
CA ASP A 514 -7.27 7.49 -25.28
C ASP A 514 -8.13 7.08 -24.04
N PRO A 515 -8.54 8.04 -23.18
CA PRO A 515 -9.37 7.76 -22.01
C PRO A 515 -10.80 7.31 -22.33
N ALA A 516 -11.25 7.34 -23.60
CA ALA A 516 -12.65 7.08 -23.97
C ALA A 516 -12.97 5.66 -24.50
N ALA A 517 -12.00 4.75 -24.64
CA ALA A 517 -12.30 3.43 -25.22
C ALA A 517 -12.88 2.45 -24.19
N PRO A 518 -14.18 2.07 -24.24
CA PRO A 518 -14.68 0.96 -23.44
C PRO A 518 -13.99 -0.32 -23.90
N ALA A 519 -13.47 -1.10 -22.95
CA ALA A 519 -12.94 -2.43 -23.20
C ALA A 519 -13.99 -3.27 -23.95
N ALA A 520 -13.83 -3.41 -25.26
CA ALA A 520 -14.65 -4.28 -26.08
C ALA A 520 -14.36 -5.72 -25.65
N ILE A 521 -15.32 -6.33 -24.96
CA ILE A 521 -15.33 -7.77 -24.74
C ILE A 521 -15.58 -8.39 -26.12
N PRO A 522 -14.66 -9.19 -26.69
CA PRO A 522 -14.95 -9.88 -27.95
C PRO A 522 -16.13 -10.82 -27.71
N ALA A 523 -17.22 -10.58 -28.45
CA ALA A 523 -18.41 -11.38 -28.41
C ALA A 523 -18.06 -12.84 -28.75
N ILE A 524 -18.38 -13.76 -27.84
CA ILE A 524 -18.36 -15.20 -28.11
C ILE A 524 -19.34 -15.47 -29.27
N PRO A 525 -18.89 -16.05 -30.40
CA PRO A 525 -19.78 -16.28 -31.54
C PRO A 525 -20.92 -17.22 -31.15
N ASN A 526 -22.14 -16.68 -31.21
CA ASN A 526 -23.36 -17.38 -30.91
C ASN A 526 -23.72 -18.26 -32.12
N ASN A 527 -23.20 -19.50 -32.17
CA ASN A 527 -23.50 -20.46 -33.24
C ASN A 527 -24.94 -20.98 -33.12
N ARG A 528 -25.91 -20.17 -33.54
CA ARG A 528 -27.27 -20.61 -33.84
C ARG A 528 -27.29 -21.36 -35.17
N ARG A 529 -27.40 -22.69 -35.08
CA ARG A 529 -27.76 -23.59 -36.18
C ARG A 529 -29.12 -23.21 -36.78
N ARG A 530 -29.18 -22.92 -38.08
CA ARG A 530 -30.28 -23.26 -39.00
C ARG A 530 -29.68 -23.59 -40.38
N LYS A 531 -29.61 -24.89 -40.67
CA LYS A 531 -30.38 -25.64 -41.69
C LYS A 531 -29.83 -25.47 -43.11
N ASN A 532 -29.18 -26.53 -43.62
CA ASN A 532 -29.55 -27.05 -44.94
C ASN A 532 -29.28 -28.56 -45.08
N THR A 533 -30.28 -29.17 -45.71
CA THR A 533 -30.50 -30.55 -46.13
C THR A 533 -29.48 -31.06 -47.15
N ARG A 534 -28.96 -32.29 -46.97
CA ARG A 534 -29.08 -33.44 -47.89
C ARG A 534 -28.21 -34.65 -47.42
N PRO A 535 -28.60 -35.90 -47.74
CA PRO A 535 -28.04 -37.11 -47.15
C PRO A 535 -26.97 -37.79 -48.03
N ASN A 536 -26.33 -38.81 -47.43
CA ASN A 536 -25.58 -39.92 -48.03
C ASN A 536 -24.12 -39.68 -48.49
N LYS A 537 -23.15 -40.24 -47.75
CA LYS A 537 -22.51 -41.54 -48.05
C LYS A 537 -21.46 -41.92 -47.01
N ARG A 538 -21.28 -43.23 -46.88
CA ARG A 538 -20.45 -43.99 -45.93
C ARG A 538 -18.95 -43.71 -46.08
N GLY A 539 -18.22 -43.78 -44.96
CA GLY A 539 -16.75 -43.91 -44.93
C GLY A 539 -16.21 -43.83 -43.49
N ASN A 540 -15.74 -44.96 -42.95
CA ASN A 540 -15.07 -45.07 -41.65
C ASN A 540 -13.80 -44.19 -41.59
N PRO A 541 -13.43 -43.65 -40.41
CA PRO A 541 -12.18 -42.91 -40.23
C PRO A 541 -11.01 -43.85 -39.90
N PRO A 542 -9.77 -43.55 -40.31
CA PRO A 542 -8.61 -44.13 -39.66
C PRO A 542 -8.13 -43.22 -38.52
N HIS A 543 -7.99 -43.85 -37.37
CA HIS A 543 -7.20 -43.40 -36.22
C HIS A 543 -5.84 -42.85 -36.63
N ARG A 544 -5.44 -41.72 -36.04
CA ARG A 544 -4.03 -41.45 -35.72
C ARG A 544 -3.94 -40.64 -34.43
N VAL A 545 -3.66 -41.38 -33.36
CA VAL A 545 -3.03 -40.94 -32.11
C VAL A 545 -1.56 -40.66 -32.43
N ILE A 546 -1.03 -39.50 -32.06
CA ILE A 546 0.40 -39.29 -31.77
C ILE A 546 0.50 -38.30 -30.58
N PRO A 547 1.46 -38.53 -29.66
CA PRO A 547 1.32 -38.30 -28.22
C PRO A 547 2.03 -37.04 -27.69
N LEU A 548 1.83 -36.84 -26.38
CA LEU A 548 2.44 -35.87 -25.46
C LEU A 548 3.93 -35.57 -25.66
#